data_AF-A0AA47MHR7-F1
#
_entry.id   AF-A0AA47MHR7-F1
#
_cell.length_a   1.000
_cell.length_b   1.000
_cell.length_c   1.000
_cell.angle_alpha   90.00
_cell.angle_beta   90.00
_cell.angle_gamma   90.00
#
_symmetry.space_group_name_H-M   'P 1'
#
loop_
_entity.id
_entity.type
_entity.pdbx_description
1 polymer ?
#
loop_
_entity_poly.entity_id
_entity_poly.type
_entity_poly.pdbx_seq_one_letter_code
_entity_poly.pdbx_strand_id
1 'polypeptide(L)'
;MSLGLIWFTLADSKLAPNFNLTGVLLISMALCADAAIGNVQEKAMKLHNGSNSEMVLYSYSIGFVYILTGLLCVGGLGPAAAFCSEHPVKTYGYAFFFSLTGYFGISFVLALIKLFGALVAVTVTTGRKAMTIVLSFMFFAKPFTFQYIWAGLLVLFGIFLNVYSKNKDKMKLPSMQDLRSRLLTGKKARLPSQNV
;
A
#
# COMPACT_ATOMS: atom_id res chain seq x y z
N MET A 1 1.41 8.68 -9.55
CA MET A 1 0.66 7.42 -9.32
C MET A 1 -0.59 7.32 -10.16
N SER A 2 -1.55 8.23 -9.98
CA SER A 2 -2.83 8.25 -10.70
C SER A 2 -2.69 8.19 -12.22
N LEU A 3 -1.84 9.03 -12.83
CA LEU A 3 -1.60 9.03 -14.27
C LEU A 3 -1.09 7.68 -14.81
N GLY A 4 -0.22 7.00 -14.07
CA GLY A 4 0.32 5.68 -14.45
C GLY A 4 -0.73 4.59 -14.36
N LEU A 5 -1.58 4.64 -13.33
CA LEU A 5 -2.70 3.71 -13.17
C LEU A 5 -3.76 3.92 -14.26
N ILE A 6 -4.07 5.16 -14.63
CA ILE A 6 -5.02 5.45 -15.72
C ILE A 6 -4.52 4.88 -17.04
N TRP A 7 -3.23 5.06 -17.35
CA TRP A 7 -2.62 4.51 -18.57
C TRP A 7 -2.57 2.98 -18.54
N PHE A 8 -2.31 2.40 -17.36
CA PHE A 8 -2.35 0.96 -17.14
C PHE A 8 -3.76 0.39 -17.35
N THR A 9 -4.78 1.01 -16.77
CA THR A 9 -6.18 0.61 -16.95
C THR A 9 -6.66 0.78 -18.39
N LEU A 10 -6.21 1.82 -19.10
CA LEU A 10 -6.49 1.97 -20.53
C LEU A 10 -5.86 0.86 -21.37
N ALA A 11 -4.64 0.42 -21.05
CA ALA A 11 -4.02 -0.73 -21.70
C ALA A 11 -4.78 -2.04 -21.41
N ASP A 12 -5.19 -2.25 -20.15
CA ASP A 12 -5.97 -3.43 -19.72
C ASP A 12 -7.37 -3.45 -20.36
N SER A 13 -8.01 -2.28 -20.51
CA SER A 13 -9.33 -2.12 -21.12
C SER A 13 -9.41 -2.58 -22.58
N LYS A 14 -8.29 -2.47 -23.30
CA LYS A 14 -8.19 -2.92 -24.70
C LYS A 14 -8.05 -4.43 -24.83
N LEU A 15 -7.67 -5.13 -23.76
CA LEU A 15 -7.32 -6.55 -23.78
C LEU A 15 -8.40 -7.45 -23.16
N ALA A 16 -9.25 -6.94 -22.27
CA ALA A 16 -10.37 -7.67 -21.67
C ALA A 16 -11.62 -6.78 -21.53
N PRO A 17 -12.53 -6.74 -22.53
CA PRO A 17 -13.66 -5.83 -22.56
C PRO A 17 -14.87 -6.37 -21.77
N ASN A 18 -14.71 -6.62 -20.47
CA ASN A 18 -15.83 -6.92 -19.55
C ASN A 18 -15.94 -5.81 -18.49
N PHE A 19 -16.24 -4.59 -18.93
CA PHE A 19 -16.52 -3.48 -18.02
C PHE A 19 -17.93 -3.57 -17.47
N ASN A 20 -18.07 -4.10 -16.25
CA ASN A 20 -19.31 -4.00 -15.50
C ASN A 20 -19.27 -2.73 -14.62
N LEU A 21 -20.12 -1.75 -14.93
CA LEU A 21 -20.22 -0.48 -14.20
C LEU A 21 -20.46 -0.69 -12.70
N THR A 22 -21.22 -1.72 -12.34
CA THR A 22 -21.49 -2.09 -10.94
C THR A 22 -20.21 -2.49 -10.22
N GLY A 23 -19.34 -3.26 -10.88
CA GLY A 23 -18.03 -3.64 -10.32
C GLY A 23 -17.12 -2.44 -10.11
N VAL A 24 -17.13 -1.48 -11.06
CA VAL A 24 -16.37 -0.24 -10.94
C VAL A 24 -16.85 0.58 -9.74
N LEU A 25 -18.16 0.77 -9.59
CA LEU A 25 -18.75 1.48 -8.45
C LEU A 25 -18.39 0.82 -7.11
N LEU A 26 -18.49 -0.50 -7.02
CA LEU A 26 -18.14 -1.26 -5.81
C LEU A 26 -16.65 -1.11 -5.45
N ILE A 27 -15.74 -1.19 -6.43
CA ILE A 27 -14.30 -1.01 -6.21
C ILE A 27 -14.00 0.43 -5.78
N SER A 28 -14.65 1.44 -6.38
CA SER A 28 -14.49 2.84 -5.99
C SER A 28 -14.89 3.09 -4.53
N MET A 29 -16.05 2.56 -4.10
CA MET A 29 -16.48 2.66 -2.70
C MET A 29 -15.52 1.93 -1.75
N ALA A 30 -15.05 0.74 -2.13
CA ALA A 30 -14.09 -0.02 -1.34
C ALA A 30 -12.75 0.74 -1.16
N LEU A 31 -12.24 1.39 -2.21
CA LEU A 31 -11.02 2.19 -2.14
C LEU A 31 -11.18 3.44 -1.24
N CYS A 32 -12.35 4.08 -1.27
CA CYS A 32 -12.65 5.18 -0.34
C CYS A 32 -12.67 4.70 1.12
N ALA A 33 -13.27 3.53 1.39
CA ALA A 33 -13.27 2.93 2.71
C ALA A 33 -11.84 2.56 3.15
N ASP A 34 -11.03 1.93 2.30
CA ASP A 34 -9.62 1.60 2.56
C ASP A 34 -8.80 2.85 2.96
N ALA A 35 -9.03 3.98 2.29
CA ALA A 35 -8.36 5.24 2.61
C ALA A 35 -8.80 5.82 3.98
N ALA A 36 -10.08 5.67 4.34
CA ALA A 36 -10.60 6.11 5.62
C ALA A 36 -10.10 5.22 6.78
N ILE A 37 -10.03 3.90 6.58
CA ILE A 37 -9.62 2.93 7.59
C ILE A 37 -8.26 3.30 8.17
N GLY A 38 -7.25 3.59 7.33
CA GLY A 38 -5.91 3.93 7.82
C GLY A 38 -5.90 5.16 8.76
N ASN A 39 -6.67 6.20 8.42
CA ASN A 39 -6.74 7.43 9.21
C ASN A 39 -7.54 7.24 10.51
N VAL A 40 -8.64 6.49 10.45
CA VAL A 40 -9.43 6.13 11.64
C VAL A 40 -8.61 5.25 12.58
N GLN A 41 -7.85 4.30 12.02
CA GLN A 41 -6.93 3.46 12.77
C GLN A 41 -5.87 4.31 13.49
N GLU A 42 -5.22 5.25 12.81
CA GLU A 42 -4.25 6.15 13.46
C GLU A 42 -4.89 7.01 14.55
N LYS A 43 -6.10 7.55 14.33
CA LYS A 43 -6.81 8.35 15.34
C LYS A 43 -7.17 7.51 16.57
N ALA A 44 -7.66 6.29 16.38
CA ALA A 44 -8.00 5.38 17.48
C ALA A 44 -6.76 5.00 18.30
N MET A 45 -5.63 4.74 17.64
CA MET A 45 -4.36 4.44 18.31
C MET A 45 -3.84 5.63 19.15
N LYS A 46 -3.99 6.86 18.66
CA LYS A 46 -3.58 8.07 19.39
C LYS A 46 -4.51 8.41 20.57
N LEU A 47 -5.81 8.18 20.42
CA LEU A 47 -6.81 8.53 21.43
C LEU A 47 -6.79 7.57 22.62
N HIS A 48 -6.58 6.27 22.38
CA HIS A 48 -6.65 5.25 23.42
C HIS A 48 -5.28 4.77 23.95
N ASN A 49 -4.15 5.12 23.32
CA ASN A 49 -2.81 4.56 23.63
C ASN A 49 -2.81 3.02 23.79
N GLY A 50 -3.82 2.34 23.24
CA GLY A 50 -4.09 0.93 23.45
C GLY A 50 -3.03 0.06 22.78
N SER A 51 -2.88 -1.17 23.26
CA SER A 51 -1.97 -2.12 22.66
C SER A 51 -2.38 -2.41 21.21
N ASN A 52 -1.41 -2.54 20.31
CA ASN A 52 -1.67 -2.90 18.90
C ASN A 52 -2.55 -4.16 18.80
N SER A 53 -2.38 -5.08 19.75
CA SER A 53 -3.10 -6.35 19.84
C SER A 53 -4.58 -6.18 20.19
N GLU A 54 -4.93 -5.24 21.07
CA GLU A 54 -6.34 -5.00 21.46
C GLU A 54 -7.13 -4.44 20.29
N MET A 55 -6.54 -3.51 19.54
CA MET A 55 -7.18 -2.92 18.38
C MET A 55 -7.45 -3.93 17.27
N VAL A 56 -6.53 -4.87 17.05
CA VAL A 56 -6.74 -6.02 16.14
C VAL A 56 -7.90 -6.86 16.67
N LEU A 57 -7.84 -7.28 17.92
CA LEU A 57 -8.85 -8.16 18.50
C LEU A 57 -10.25 -7.56 18.37
N TYR A 58 -10.47 -6.31 18.78
CA TYR A 58 -11.78 -5.67 18.68
C TYR A 58 -12.26 -5.49 17.24
N SER A 59 -11.39 -5.05 16.32
CA SER A 59 -11.78 -4.84 14.91
C SER A 59 -12.16 -6.16 14.23
N TYR A 60 -11.39 -7.22 14.45
CA TYR A 60 -11.64 -8.53 13.86
C TYR A 60 -12.80 -9.27 14.54
N SER A 61 -13.01 -9.12 15.84
CA SER A 61 -14.17 -9.69 16.53
C SER A 61 -15.48 -9.06 16.06
N ILE A 62 -15.53 -7.73 15.92
CA ILE A 62 -16.72 -7.04 15.38
C ILE A 62 -16.92 -7.42 13.91
N GLY A 63 -15.83 -7.47 13.13
CA GLY A 63 -15.87 -7.91 11.73
C GLY A 63 -16.39 -9.35 11.57
N PHE A 64 -15.98 -10.25 12.45
CA PHE A 64 -16.46 -11.63 12.47
C PHE A 64 -17.97 -11.71 12.68
N VAL A 65 -18.52 -10.97 13.65
CA VAL A 65 -19.97 -10.92 13.90
C VAL A 65 -20.72 -10.37 12.68
N TYR A 66 -20.19 -9.33 12.04
CA TYR A 66 -20.77 -8.76 10.82
C TYR A 66 -20.81 -9.76 9.67
N ILE A 67 -19.68 -10.43 9.40
CA ILE A 67 -19.57 -11.43 8.32
C ILE A 67 -20.47 -12.63 8.62
N LEU A 68 -20.50 -13.11 9.87
CA LEU A 68 -21.35 -14.23 10.28
C LEU A 68 -22.83 -13.92 10.08
N THR A 69 -23.27 -12.74 10.51
CA THR A 69 -24.66 -12.28 10.33
C THR A 69 -25.00 -12.14 8.85
N GLY A 70 -24.09 -11.57 8.05
CA GLY A 70 -24.26 -11.48 6.60
C GLY A 70 -24.39 -12.85 5.93
N LEU A 71 -23.56 -13.82 6.32
CA LEU A 71 -23.63 -15.19 5.81
C LEU A 71 -24.93 -15.90 6.20
N LEU A 72 -25.42 -15.66 7.42
CA LEU A 72 -26.70 -16.19 7.90
C LEU A 72 -27.87 -15.62 7.08
N CYS A 73 -27.90 -14.31 6.87
CA CYS A 73 -28.96 -13.65 6.09
C CYS A 73 -28.99 -14.10 4.62
N VAL A 74 -27.83 -14.38 4.02
CA VAL A 74 -27.70 -14.84 2.63
C VAL A 74 -27.91 -16.37 2.50
N GLY A 75 -27.91 -17.11 3.61
CA GLY A 75 -28.07 -18.57 3.62
C GLY A 75 -26.83 -19.35 3.13
N GLY A 76 -25.67 -18.70 3.03
CA GLY A 76 -24.45 -19.29 2.47
C GLY A 76 -23.68 -20.23 3.43
N LEU A 77 -24.07 -20.28 4.70
CA LEU A 77 -23.39 -21.07 5.73
C LEU A 77 -23.48 -22.59 5.50
N GLY A 78 -24.65 -23.10 5.06
CA GLY A 78 -24.84 -24.52 4.80
C GLY A 78 -23.93 -25.05 3.67
N PRO A 79 -23.95 -24.44 2.48
CA PRO A 79 -23.06 -24.82 1.37
C PRO A 79 -21.56 -24.68 1.72
N ALA A 80 -21.19 -23.63 2.47
CA ALA A 80 -19.81 -23.44 2.90
C ALA A 80 -19.34 -24.54 3.87
N ALA A 81 -20.20 -24.96 4.81
CA ALA A 81 -19.89 -26.04 5.74
C ALA A 81 -19.79 -27.39 5.03
N ALA A 82 -20.66 -27.66 4.06
CA ALA A 82 -20.61 -28.86 3.23
C ALA A 82 -19.27 -28.95 2.46
N PHE A 83 -18.85 -27.85 1.82
CA PHE A 83 -17.57 -27.79 1.10
C PHE A 83 -16.35 -27.98 2.01
N CYS A 84 -16.38 -27.43 3.23
CA CYS A 84 -15.32 -27.64 4.22
C CYS A 84 -15.25 -29.11 4.70
N SER A 85 -16.40 -29.80 4.77
CA SER A 85 -16.47 -31.21 5.18
C SER A 85 -15.96 -32.19 4.12
N GLU A 86 -16.02 -31.82 2.84
CA GLU A 86 -15.64 -32.68 1.72
C GLU A 86 -14.11 -32.78 1.56
N HIS A 87 -13.37 -31.72 1.89
CA HIS A 87 -11.90 -31.67 1.83
C HIS A 87 -11.28 -31.04 3.09
N PRO A 88 -11.45 -31.67 4.27
CA PRO A 88 -11.09 -31.04 5.54
C PRO A 88 -9.60 -30.71 5.62
N VAL A 89 -8.71 -31.64 5.28
CA VAL A 89 -7.26 -31.43 5.47
C VAL A 89 -6.70 -30.33 4.57
N LYS A 90 -7.14 -30.25 3.31
CA LYS A 90 -6.69 -29.19 2.37
C LYS A 90 -7.32 -27.84 2.68
N THR A 91 -8.63 -27.80 2.90
CA THR A 91 -9.36 -26.54 3.12
C THR A 91 -8.99 -25.93 4.46
N TYR A 92 -8.97 -26.71 5.56
CA TYR A 92 -8.54 -26.20 6.86
C TYR A 92 -7.05 -25.88 6.90
N GLY A 93 -6.20 -26.67 6.21
CA GLY A 93 -4.77 -26.39 6.11
C GLY A 93 -4.49 -25.05 5.42
N TYR A 94 -5.05 -24.82 4.23
CA TYR A 94 -4.88 -23.55 3.52
C TYR A 94 -5.54 -22.38 4.26
N ALA A 95 -6.72 -22.57 4.84
CA ALA A 95 -7.35 -21.55 5.66
C ALA A 95 -6.47 -21.17 6.86
N PHE A 96 -5.86 -22.14 7.54
CA PHE A 96 -4.95 -21.89 8.65
C PHE A 96 -3.72 -21.08 8.23
N PHE A 97 -3.01 -21.50 7.18
CA PHE A 97 -1.85 -20.76 6.67
C PHE A 97 -2.21 -19.36 6.17
N PHE A 98 -3.38 -19.21 5.53
CA PHE A 98 -3.90 -17.93 5.08
C PHE A 98 -4.21 -17.00 6.26
N SER A 99 -4.90 -17.50 7.29
CA SER A 99 -5.21 -16.75 8.51
C SER A 99 -3.95 -16.37 9.28
N LEU A 100 -2.98 -17.28 9.40
CA LEU A 100 -1.70 -17.03 10.08
C LEU A 100 -0.92 -15.92 9.38
N THR A 101 -0.74 -16.05 8.07
CA THR A 101 -0.05 -15.04 7.25
C THR A 101 -0.80 -13.71 7.25
N GLY A 102 -2.14 -13.75 7.23
CA GLY A 102 -3.01 -12.57 7.34
C GLY A 102 -2.82 -11.83 8.67
N TYR A 103 -2.76 -12.56 9.78
CA TYR A 103 -2.52 -12.00 11.11
C TYR A 103 -1.13 -11.34 11.21
N PHE A 104 -0.09 -11.99 10.71
CA PHE A 104 1.25 -11.37 10.66
C PHE A 104 1.26 -10.14 9.76
N GLY A 105 0.59 -10.20 8.60
CA GLY A 105 0.47 -9.09 7.68
C GLY A 105 -0.21 -7.86 8.30
N ILE A 106 -1.35 -8.04 8.97
CA ILE A 106 -2.06 -6.93 9.62
C ILE A 106 -1.28 -6.37 10.81
N SER A 107 -0.61 -7.25 11.58
CA SER A 107 0.23 -6.84 12.71
C SER A 107 1.37 -5.95 12.24
N PHE A 108 2.00 -6.29 11.11
CA PHE A 108 3.03 -5.45 10.50
C PHE A 108 2.48 -4.11 10.02
N VAL A 109 1.30 -4.09 9.38
CA VAL A 109 0.66 -2.84 8.92
C VAL A 109 0.35 -1.92 10.11
N LEU A 110 -0.21 -2.46 11.19
CA LEU A 110 -0.50 -1.68 12.40
C LEU A 110 0.76 -1.16 13.08
N ALA A 111 1.82 -1.98 13.16
CA ALA A 111 3.12 -1.52 13.64
C ALA A 111 3.68 -0.37 12.78
N LEU A 112 3.50 -0.45 11.46
CA LEU A 112 3.92 0.59 10.52
C LEU A 112 3.12 1.90 10.70
N ILE A 113 1.80 1.80 10.93
CA ILE A 113 0.94 2.94 11.27
C ILE A 113 1.40 3.58 12.60
N LYS A 114 1.71 2.77 13.61
CA LYS A 114 2.15 3.25 14.92
C LYS A 114 3.50 3.98 14.87
N LEU A 115 4.46 3.46 14.09
CA LEU A 115 5.82 4.02 14.02
C LEU A 115 5.93 5.21 13.06
N PHE A 116 5.24 5.16 11.92
CA PHE A 116 5.43 6.11 10.81
C PHE A 116 4.15 6.86 10.38
N GLY A 117 3.01 6.57 11.01
CA GLY A 117 1.70 7.16 10.67
C GLY A 117 0.99 6.46 9.50
N ALA A 118 -0.31 6.73 9.35
CA ALA A 118 -1.17 6.10 8.33
C ALA A 118 -0.70 6.39 6.91
N LEU A 119 -0.25 7.62 6.65
CA LEU A 119 0.17 8.03 5.31
C LEU A 119 1.42 7.26 4.82
N VAL A 120 2.35 6.89 5.70
CA VAL A 120 3.50 6.04 5.29
C VAL A 120 3.04 4.60 5.07
N ALA A 121 2.16 4.08 5.92
CA ALA A 121 1.66 2.72 5.80
C ALA A 121 0.87 2.48 4.50
N VAL A 122 0.04 3.43 4.07
CA VAL A 122 -0.69 3.36 2.80
C VAL A 122 0.27 3.37 1.60
N THR A 123 1.34 4.17 1.65
CA THR A 123 2.35 4.18 0.57
C THR A 123 3.08 2.85 0.46
N VAL A 124 3.53 2.26 1.59
CA VAL A 124 4.24 0.98 1.60
C VAL A 124 3.34 -0.17 1.12
N THR A 125 2.08 -0.21 1.56
CA THR A 125 1.13 -1.22 1.10
C THR A 125 0.75 -1.06 -0.37
N THR A 126 0.69 0.17 -0.90
CA THR A 126 0.53 0.43 -2.33
C THR A 126 1.75 -0.04 -3.11
N GLY A 127 2.96 0.21 -2.62
CA GLY A 127 4.20 -0.34 -3.19
C GLY A 127 4.18 -1.87 -3.24
N ARG A 128 3.77 -2.53 -2.15
CA ARG A 128 3.58 -3.98 -2.10
C ARG A 128 2.58 -4.46 -3.17
N LYS A 129 1.40 -3.83 -3.25
CA LYS A 129 0.37 -4.16 -4.26
C LYS A 129 0.95 -4.05 -5.69
N ALA A 130 1.71 -2.99 -5.98
CA ALA A 130 2.37 -2.80 -7.27
C ALA A 130 3.41 -3.89 -7.57
N MET A 131 4.26 -4.24 -6.58
CA MET A 131 5.26 -5.32 -6.73
C MET A 131 4.59 -6.66 -7.00
N THR A 132 3.49 -6.98 -6.33
CA THR A 132 2.72 -8.21 -6.58
C THR A 132 2.12 -8.23 -7.98
N ILE A 133 1.61 -7.10 -8.47
CA ILE A 133 1.12 -6.99 -9.86
C ILE A 133 2.26 -7.30 -10.84
N VAL A 134 3.42 -6.65 -10.67
CA VAL A 134 4.61 -6.89 -11.53
C VAL A 134 5.04 -8.36 -11.50
N LEU A 135 5.13 -8.97 -10.31
CA LEU A 135 5.45 -10.40 -10.19
C LEU A 135 4.41 -11.28 -10.89
N SER A 136 3.11 -10.95 -10.76
CA SER A 136 2.05 -11.70 -11.40
C SER A 136 2.18 -11.67 -12.93
N PHE A 137 2.55 -10.54 -13.53
CA PHE A 137 2.81 -10.44 -14.96
C PHE A 137 4.09 -11.18 -15.39
N MET A 138 5.10 -11.25 -14.52
CA MET A 138 6.35 -11.97 -14.80
C MET A 138 6.17 -13.50 -14.71
N PHE A 139 5.38 -14.00 -13.76
CA PHE A 139 5.16 -15.43 -13.53
C PHE A 139 3.98 -16.01 -14.32
N PHE A 140 2.90 -15.23 -14.51
CA PHE A 140 1.80 -15.63 -15.38
C PHE A 140 1.95 -14.91 -16.71
N ALA A 141 2.43 -15.63 -17.72
CA ALA A 141 2.59 -15.15 -19.10
C ALA A 141 1.22 -14.84 -19.75
N LYS A 142 0.61 -13.71 -19.38
CA LYS A 142 -0.46 -13.08 -20.17
C LYS A 142 0.17 -12.36 -21.37
N PRO A 143 -0.56 -12.18 -22.49
CA PRO A 143 -0.03 -11.56 -23.70
C PRO A 143 0.52 -10.16 -23.37
N PHE A 144 1.86 -10.06 -23.40
CA PHE A 144 2.59 -8.89 -22.95
C PHE A 144 2.63 -7.87 -24.09
N THR A 145 1.87 -6.79 -23.95
CA THR A 145 1.99 -5.63 -24.86
C THR A 145 2.98 -4.61 -24.30
N PHE A 146 3.80 -3.99 -25.15
CA PHE A 146 4.77 -2.94 -24.77
C PHE A 146 4.16 -1.78 -23.94
N GLN A 147 2.85 -1.59 -24.03
CA GLN A 147 2.11 -0.55 -23.31
C GLN A 147 2.10 -0.76 -21.78
N TYR A 148 2.20 -2.01 -21.31
CA TYR A 148 2.31 -2.32 -19.87
C TYR A 148 3.66 -1.91 -19.28
N ILE A 149 4.74 -1.98 -20.07
CA ILE A 149 6.10 -1.63 -19.62
C ILE A 149 6.15 -0.13 -19.33
N TRP A 150 5.65 0.69 -20.24
CA TRP A 150 5.58 2.14 -20.07
C TRP A 150 4.67 2.55 -18.92
N ALA A 151 3.49 1.91 -18.78
CA ALA A 151 2.58 2.18 -17.68
C ALA A 151 3.20 1.78 -16.32
N GLY A 152 3.85 0.61 -16.24
CA GLY A 152 4.53 0.12 -15.04
C GLY A 152 5.69 1.02 -14.60
N LEU A 153 6.50 1.51 -15.56
CA LEU A 153 7.60 2.44 -15.30
C LEU A 153 7.08 3.78 -14.74
N LEU A 154 5.96 4.28 -15.26
CA LEU A 154 5.33 5.51 -14.79
C LEU A 154 4.74 5.37 -13.37
N VAL A 155 4.19 4.19 -13.03
CA VAL A 155 3.76 3.85 -11.67
C VAL A 155 4.97 3.79 -10.72
N LEU A 156 6.03 3.06 -11.08
CA LEU A 156 7.27 2.98 -10.30
C LEU A 156 7.88 4.36 -10.05
N PHE A 157 7.96 5.19 -11.08
CA PHE A 157 8.46 6.56 -10.99
C PHE A 157 7.61 7.42 -10.05
N GLY A 158 6.28 7.26 -10.07
CA GLY A 158 5.42 7.96 -9.13
C GLY A 158 5.61 7.52 -7.67
N ILE A 159 5.88 6.23 -7.40
CA ILE A 159 6.13 5.74 -6.03
C ILE A 159 7.46 6.31 -5.57
N PHE A 160 8.46 6.26 -6.44
CA PHE A 160 9.78 6.83 -6.19
C PHE A 160 9.69 8.32 -5.84
N LEU A 161 8.94 9.12 -6.62
CA LEU A 161 8.73 10.54 -6.33
C LEU A 161 7.96 10.78 -5.03
N ASN A 162 6.96 9.95 -4.69
CA ASN A 162 6.23 10.05 -3.42
C ASN A 162 7.17 9.78 -2.23
N VAL A 163 7.99 8.74 -2.32
CA VAL A 163 9.00 8.40 -1.31
C VAL A 163 10.07 9.50 -1.22
N TYR A 164 10.57 10.00 -2.35
CA TYR A 164 11.55 11.07 -2.40
C TYR A 164 11.01 12.37 -1.80
N SER A 165 9.79 12.77 -2.15
CA SER A 165 9.14 13.97 -1.61
C SER A 165 8.91 13.89 -0.11
N LYS A 166 8.62 12.70 0.43
CA LYS A 166 8.52 12.49 1.88
C LYS A 166 9.85 12.51 2.62
N ASN A 167 10.95 12.19 1.94
CA ASN A 167 12.29 12.21 2.52
C ASN A 167 13.02 13.54 2.26
N LYS A 168 12.45 14.47 1.49
CA LYS A 168 13.02 15.81 1.25
C LYS A 168 13.25 16.61 2.53
N ASP A 169 12.40 16.47 3.54
CA ASP A 169 12.58 17.19 4.82
C ASP A 169 13.78 16.66 5.63
N LYS A 170 14.22 15.42 5.39
CA LYS A 170 15.43 14.83 6.00
C LYS A 170 16.67 14.98 5.14
N MET A 171 16.52 15.07 3.82
CA MET A 171 17.57 15.53 2.90
C MET A 171 17.42 17.03 2.65
N LYS A 172 17.64 17.85 3.68
CA LYS A 172 18.20 19.19 3.45
C LYS A 172 19.61 18.97 2.87
N LEU A 173 19.71 18.77 1.56
CA LEU A 173 20.93 19.16 0.87
C LEU A 173 21.20 20.62 1.29
N PRO A 174 22.46 20.97 1.64
CA PRO A 174 22.79 22.36 1.90
C PRO A 174 22.31 23.18 0.71
N SER A 175 21.49 24.19 1.01
CA SER A 175 20.99 25.13 0.00
C SER A 175 22.14 25.58 -0.90
N MET A 176 21.91 25.72 -2.20
CA MET A 176 22.90 26.29 -3.14
C MET A 176 23.42 27.66 -2.66
N GLN A 177 22.67 28.35 -1.80
CA GLN A 177 23.11 29.58 -1.13
C GLN A 177 24.25 29.35 -0.12
N ASP A 178 24.26 28.22 0.59
CA ASP A 178 25.29 27.82 1.56
C ASP A 178 26.59 27.34 0.86
N LEU A 179 26.45 26.74 -0.32
CA LEU A 179 27.61 26.39 -1.14
C LEU A 179 28.25 27.63 -1.78
N ARG A 180 27.43 28.60 -2.20
CA ARG A 180 27.89 29.88 -2.77
C ARG A 180 28.57 30.76 -1.72
N SER A 181 28.08 30.77 -0.47
CA SER A 181 28.74 31.49 0.64
C SER A 181 30.12 30.89 0.95
N ARG A 182 30.23 29.56 1.05
CA ARG A 182 31.53 28.89 1.29
C ARG A 182 32.55 29.09 0.17
N LEU A 183 32.12 29.14 -1.09
CA LEU A 183 32.99 29.47 -2.23
C LEU A 183 33.47 30.93 -2.18
N LEU A 184 32.62 31.87 -1.77
CA LEU A 184 33.01 33.27 -1.60
C LEU A 184 33.97 33.46 -0.41
N THR A 185 33.76 32.76 0.70
CA THR A 185 34.68 32.80 1.85
C THR A 185 36.02 32.11 1.53
N GLY A 186 36.01 31.01 0.76
CA GLY A 186 37.22 30.30 0.32
C GLY A 186 38.08 31.08 -0.68
N LYS A 187 37.47 31.99 -1.46
CA LYS A 187 38.22 32.88 -2.38
C LYS A 187 38.86 34.07 -1.64
N LYS A 188 38.28 34.52 -0.51
CA LYS A 188 38.80 35.65 0.28
C LYS A 188 39.99 35.26 1.18
N ALA A 189 40.12 33.99 1.54
CA ALA A 189 41.26 33.46 2.30
C ALA A 189 42.54 33.24 1.48
N ARG A 190 42.50 33.46 0.15
CA ARG A 190 43.61 33.17 -0.77
C ARG A 190 44.24 34.43 -1.40
N LEU A 191 44.29 35.53 -0.66
CA LEU A 191 45.25 36.61 -0.88
C LEU A 191 46.23 36.63 0.31
N PRO A 192 47.33 35.85 0.25
CA PRO A 192 48.40 36.00 1.20
C PRO A 192 49.09 37.35 0.98
N SER A 193 49.22 38.09 2.09
CA SER A 193 50.14 39.20 2.26
C SER A 193 51.53 38.83 1.73
N GLN A 194 51.95 39.46 0.64
CA GLN A 194 53.35 39.52 0.25
C GLN A 194 53.76 40.99 0.38
N ASN A 195 54.44 41.30 1.48
CA ASN A 195 55.30 42.48 1.66
C ASN A 195 56.28 42.14 2.79
N VAL A 196 57.46 41.66 2.38
CA VAL A 196 58.75 41.86 3.07
C VAL A 196 59.67 42.45 2.01
#